data_AF-A0A1Y1CK52-F1
#
_entry.id   AF-A0A1Y1CK52-F1
#
_cell.length_a   1.000
_cell.length_b   1.000
_cell.length_c   1.000
_cell.angle_alpha   90.00
_cell.angle_beta   90.00
_cell.angle_gamma   90.00
#
_symmetry.space_group_name_H-M   'P 1'
#
loop_
_entity.id
_entity.type
_entity.pdbx_description
1 polymer ?
#
loop_
_entity_poly.entity_id
_entity_poly.type
_entity_poly.pdbx_seq_one_letter_code
_entity_poly.pdbx_strand_id
1 'polypeptide(L)'
;MKYYHILLKNILLITFALLFTNCDTEGMRKVSDDKFVGVWELKGRSMLDGIKVSIERTENGNFVGKVLEINSNKYVDLFLEAGNVLVSNIQRSSNFQFRLTEKKIGAGLFSTYGLDSSKEFMIEFIDDNTIGLGSETLDPLKSTVFYKRIK
;
A
#
# COMPACT_ATOMS: atom_id res chain seq x y z
N MET A 1 55.50 -30.52 2.62
CA MET A 1 54.13 -30.80 2.11
C MET A 1 53.01 -30.70 3.16
N LYS A 2 53.27 -30.85 4.48
CA LYS A 2 52.22 -30.73 5.54
C LYS A 2 51.71 -29.30 5.80
N TYR A 3 52.57 -28.28 5.64
CA TYR A 3 52.22 -26.87 5.89
C TYR A 3 51.14 -26.33 4.92
N TYR A 4 51.21 -26.74 3.65
CA TYR A 4 50.27 -26.29 2.62
C TYR A 4 48.85 -26.79 2.89
N HIS A 5 48.71 -28.01 3.44
CA HIS A 5 47.40 -28.57 3.79
C HIS A 5 46.75 -27.86 4.97
N ILE A 6 47.53 -27.44 5.97
CA ILE A 6 47.02 -26.69 7.13
C ILE A 6 46.60 -25.27 6.71
N LEU A 7 47.40 -24.61 5.88
CA LEU A 7 47.08 -23.30 5.30
C LEU A 7 45.83 -23.35 4.42
N LEU A 8 45.72 -24.34 3.53
CA LEU A 8 44.54 -24.52 2.66
C LEU A 8 43.26 -24.78 3.47
N LYS A 9 43.36 -25.57 4.55
CA LYS A 9 42.22 -25.88 5.43
C LYS A 9 41.74 -24.66 6.21
N ASN A 10 42.66 -23.81 6.67
CA ASN A 10 42.34 -22.56 7.36
C ASN A 10 41.74 -21.50 6.41
N ILE A 11 42.24 -21.42 5.17
CA ILE A 11 41.67 -20.52 4.15
C ILE A 11 40.25 -20.93 3.79
N LEU A 12 39.98 -22.24 3.64
CA LEU A 12 38.64 -22.78 3.35
C LEU A 12 37.63 -22.49 4.49
N LEU A 13 38.12 -22.47 5.73
CA LEU A 13 37.30 -22.19 6.92
C LEU A 13 36.93 -20.70 7.00
N ILE A 14 37.85 -19.81 6.61
CA ILE A 14 37.64 -18.36 6.58
C ILE A 14 36.70 -17.96 5.42
N THR A 15 36.82 -18.58 4.24
CA THR A 15 35.89 -18.31 3.12
C THR A 15 34.48 -18.82 3.39
N PHE A 16 34.30 -19.90 4.17
CA PHE A 16 32.96 -20.35 4.56
C PHE A 16 32.30 -19.43 5.60
N ALA A 17 33.08 -18.85 6.52
CA ALA A 17 32.58 -17.91 7.53
C ALA A 17 32.13 -16.56 6.94
N LEU A 18 32.77 -16.11 5.84
CA LEU A 18 32.43 -14.86 5.15
C LEU A 18 31.16 -14.93 4.30
N LEU A 19 30.58 -16.11 4.07
CA LEU A 19 29.35 -16.28 3.29
C LEU A 19 28.07 -15.96 4.09
N PHE A 20 28.16 -15.73 5.39
CA PHE A 20 26.99 -15.53 6.26
C PHE A 20 26.73 -14.08 6.69
N THR A 21 27.58 -13.11 6.33
CA THR A 21 27.46 -11.73 6.84
C THR A 21 26.65 -10.76 5.97
N ASN A 22 26.15 -11.19 4.81
CA ASN A 22 25.38 -10.33 3.88
C ASN A 22 23.96 -10.83 3.62
N CYS A 23 23.29 -11.37 4.64
CA CYS A 23 21.85 -11.55 4.58
C CYS A 23 21.19 -10.21 4.95
N ASP A 24 20.87 -9.41 3.93
CA ASP A 24 20.15 -8.16 4.09
C ASP A 24 18.74 -8.44 4.64
N THR A 25 18.53 -8.12 5.92
CA THR A 25 17.28 -8.39 6.63
C THR A 25 16.23 -7.29 6.44
N GLU A 26 16.55 -6.20 5.74
CA GLU A 26 15.64 -5.07 5.58
C GLU A 26 14.38 -5.43 4.79
N GLY A 27 14.50 -6.27 3.75
CA GLY A 27 13.36 -6.79 2.98
C GLY A 27 12.44 -7.75 3.73
N MET A 28 12.83 -8.21 4.93
CA MET A 28 12.02 -9.13 5.76
C MET A 28 11.28 -8.43 6.91
N ARG A 29 11.52 -7.13 7.17
CA ARG A 29 10.84 -6.42 8.26
C ARG A 29 9.40 -6.13 7.87
N LYS A 30 8.47 -6.62 8.69
CA LYS A 30 7.03 -6.37 8.56
C LYS A 30 6.76 -4.87 8.65
N VAL A 31 6.24 -4.27 7.58
CA VAL A 31 5.78 -2.87 7.55
C VAL A 31 4.66 -2.72 8.56
N SER A 32 4.67 -1.71 9.44
CA SER A 32 3.59 -1.51 10.42
C SER A 32 2.28 -1.08 9.72
N ASP A 33 1.16 -1.69 10.14
CA ASP A 33 -0.19 -1.29 9.69
C ASP A 33 -0.54 0.14 10.12
N ASP A 34 0.06 0.64 11.21
CA ASP A 34 -0.23 1.99 11.70
C ASP A 34 0.22 3.08 10.73
N LYS A 35 1.09 2.73 9.77
CA LYS A 35 1.45 3.63 8.67
C LYS A 35 0.25 4.03 7.82
N PHE A 36 -0.87 3.29 7.82
CA PHE A 36 -2.06 3.73 7.08
C PHE A 36 -2.76 4.93 7.71
N VAL A 37 -2.63 5.12 9.02
CA VAL A 37 -3.37 6.17 9.73
C VAL A 37 -2.89 7.56 9.29
N GLY A 38 -3.83 8.44 8.95
CA GLY A 38 -3.56 9.83 8.59
C GLY A 38 -4.36 10.30 7.37
N VAL A 39 -3.99 11.49 6.86
CA VAL A 39 -4.65 12.11 5.71
C VAL A 39 -3.86 11.87 4.44
N TRP A 40 -4.56 11.48 3.39
CA TRP A 40 -4.01 11.05 2.12
C TRP A 40 -4.71 11.73 0.95
N GLU A 41 -3.94 12.19 -0.03
CA GLU A 41 -4.41 12.71 -1.30
C GLU A 41 -4.30 11.65 -2.38
N LEU A 42 -5.39 11.39 -3.10
CA LEU A 42 -5.36 10.53 -4.27
C LEU A 42 -4.75 11.27 -5.45
N LYS A 43 -3.74 10.66 -6.08
CA LYS A 43 -3.04 11.19 -7.25
C LYS A 43 -3.03 10.19 -8.41
N GLY A 44 -2.97 10.71 -9.63
CA GLY A 44 -2.81 9.93 -10.87
C GLY A 44 -4.09 9.35 -11.46
N ARG A 45 -5.26 9.62 -10.87
CA ARG A 45 -6.57 9.20 -11.40
C ARG A 45 -7.36 10.41 -11.85
N SER A 46 -7.34 10.70 -13.15
CA SER A 46 -8.00 11.86 -13.81
C SER A 46 -9.17 12.50 -13.04
N MET A 47 -10.30 11.81 -12.91
CA MET A 47 -11.49 12.39 -12.26
C MET A 47 -11.38 12.50 -10.73
N LEU A 48 -10.54 11.69 -10.09
CA LEU A 48 -10.43 11.59 -8.62
C LEU A 48 -9.17 12.26 -8.07
N ASP A 49 -8.35 12.84 -8.94
CA ASP A 49 -7.09 13.47 -8.56
C ASP A 49 -7.37 14.65 -7.62
N GLY A 50 -6.69 14.67 -6.48
CA GLY A 50 -6.85 15.71 -5.46
C GLY A 50 -7.90 15.41 -4.39
N ILE A 51 -8.63 14.29 -4.46
CA ILE A 51 -9.52 13.89 -3.35
C ILE A 51 -8.68 13.55 -2.12
N LYS A 52 -9.05 14.12 -0.97
CA LYS A 52 -8.40 13.88 0.31
C LYS A 52 -9.22 12.92 1.17
N VAL A 53 -8.56 11.96 1.81
CA VAL A 53 -9.16 10.89 2.59
C VAL A 53 -8.46 10.79 3.95
N SER A 54 -9.21 10.79 5.05
CA SER A 54 -8.71 10.41 6.38
C SER A 54 -8.84 8.90 6.52
N ILE A 55 -7.73 8.19 6.69
CA ILE A 55 -7.72 6.76 7.03
C ILE A 55 -7.50 6.65 8.53
N GLU A 56 -8.43 5.96 9.19
CA GLU A 56 -8.44 5.78 10.65
C GLU A 56 -8.63 4.31 11.01
N ARG A 57 -8.11 3.92 12.18
CA ARG A 57 -8.37 2.62 12.76
C ARG A 57 -9.71 2.64 13.49
N THR A 58 -10.59 1.72 13.14
CA THR A 58 -11.87 1.47 13.81
C THR A 58 -11.67 0.77 15.16
N GLU A 59 -12.69 0.79 16.01
CA GLU A 59 -12.69 0.08 17.30
C GLU A 59 -12.40 -1.42 17.16
N ASN A 60 -12.82 -2.02 16.05
CA ASN A 60 -12.58 -3.44 15.74
C ASN A 60 -11.18 -3.72 15.17
N GLY A 61 -10.31 -2.71 15.10
CA GLY A 61 -8.95 -2.84 14.57
C GLY A 61 -8.82 -2.77 13.05
N ASN A 62 -9.93 -2.72 12.30
CA ASN A 62 -9.94 -2.54 10.84
C ASN A 62 -9.66 -1.07 10.46
N PHE A 63 -9.36 -0.81 9.19
CA PHE A 63 -9.16 0.54 8.65
C PHE A 63 -10.34 0.99 7.80
N VAL A 64 -10.74 2.25 7.98
CA VAL A 64 -11.74 2.92 7.15
C VAL A 64 -11.21 4.28 6.72
N GLY A 65 -11.32 4.58 5.43
CA GLY A 65 -10.99 5.87 4.84
C GLY A 65 -12.22 6.68 4.48
N LYS A 66 -12.40 7.84 5.12
CA LYS A 66 -13.48 8.78 4.83
C LYS A 66 -12.98 9.97 4.03
N VAL A 67 -13.78 10.43 3.07
CA VAL A 67 -13.50 11.64 2.29
C VAL A 67 -13.48 12.84 3.23
N LEU A 68 -12.42 13.63 3.19
CA LEU A 68 -12.32 14.91 3.86
C LEU A 68 -12.64 16.07 2.91
N GLU A 69 -12.12 15.99 1.70
CA GLU A 69 -12.24 17.04 0.68
C GLU A 69 -12.32 16.39 -0.71
N ILE A 70 -13.25 16.88 -1.52
CA ILE A 70 -13.39 16.49 -2.92
C ILE A 70 -12.70 17.50 -3.83
N ASN A 71 -12.33 17.08 -5.03
CA ASN A 71 -11.80 17.99 -6.05
C ASN A 71 -12.93 18.76 -6.75
N SER A 72 -12.58 19.67 -7.67
CA SER A 72 -13.54 20.47 -8.43
C SER A 72 -14.21 19.72 -9.60
N ASN A 73 -14.15 18.39 -9.64
CA ASN A 73 -14.74 17.63 -10.74
C ASN A 73 -16.25 17.49 -10.54
N LYS A 74 -17.04 17.99 -11.51
CA LYS A 74 -18.50 17.99 -11.47
C LYS A 74 -19.11 16.60 -11.24
N TYR A 75 -18.50 15.52 -11.74
CA TYR A 75 -19.02 14.17 -11.54
C TYR A 75 -18.73 13.63 -10.14
N VAL A 76 -17.61 14.03 -9.54
CA VAL A 76 -17.31 13.66 -8.15
C VAL A 76 -18.32 14.32 -7.22
N ASP A 77 -18.58 15.62 -7.42
CA ASP A 77 -19.50 16.43 -6.61
C ASP A 77 -20.94 15.89 -6.60
N LEU A 78 -21.38 15.22 -7.68
CA LEU A 78 -22.72 14.62 -7.77
C LEU A 78 -22.91 13.34 -6.94
N PHE A 79 -21.82 12.65 -6.59
CA PHE A 79 -21.87 11.27 -6.10
C PHE A 79 -21.00 10.99 -4.88
N LEU A 80 -20.22 11.99 -4.44
CA LEU A 80 -19.29 11.86 -3.33
C LEU A 80 -19.28 13.14 -2.52
N GLU A 81 -19.47 13.00 -1.21
CA GLU A 81 -19.47 14.11 -0.27
C GLU A 81 -18.45 13.86 0.85
N ALA A 82 -18.05 14.93 1.55
CA ALA A 82 -17.25 14.80 2.76
C ALA A 82 -17.95 13.87 3.78
N GLY A 83 -17.16 13.04 4.46
CA GLY A 83 -17.64 12.01 5.38
C GLY A 83 -18.03 10.69 4.73
N ASN A 84 -18.20 10.63 3.40
CA ASN A 84 -18.46 9.36 2.70
C ASN A 84 -17.28 8.40 2.85
N VAL A 85 -17.55 7.11 2.96
CA VAL A 85 -16.51 6.07 3.00
C VAL A 85 -16.00 5.80 1.58
N LEU A 86 -14.75 6.14 1.32
CA LEU A 86 -14.07 5.81 0.06
C LEU A 86 -13.25 4.53 0.20
N VAL A 87 -12.44 4.39 1.26
CA VAL A 87 -11.69 3.16 1.55
C VAL A 87 -12.47 2.36 2.58
N SER A 88 -13.02 1.22 2.17
CA SER A 88 -13.87 0.40 3.05
C SER A 88 -13.11 -0.69 3.79
N ASN A 89 -11.93 -1.07 3.31
CA ASN A 89 -11.12 -2.11 3.94
C ASN A 89 -9.65 -1.99 3.54
N ILE A 90 -8.76 -2.37 4.46
CA ILE A 90 -7.33 -2.60 4.19
C ILE A 90 -6.95 -3.90 4.90
N GLN A 91 -6.48 -4.89 4.14
CA GLN A 91 -6.08 -6.19 4.65
C GLN A 91 -4.65 -6.51 4.27
N ARG A 92 -3.88 -7.05 5.22
CA ARG A 92 -2.52 -7.50 4.95
C ARG A 92 -2.51 -8.78 4.12
N SER A 93 -1.69 -8.78 3.08
CA SER A 93 -1.39 -9.96 2.25
C SER A 93 -0.01 -10.55 2.55
N SER A 94 0.99 -9.71 2.86
CA SER A 94 2.35 -10.13 3.20
C SER A 94 3.00 -9.17 4.22
N ASN A 95 4.31 -9.30 4.45
CA ASN A 95 5.05 -8.38 5.32
C ASN A 95 5.07 -6.94 4.78
N PHE A 96 4.96 -6.74 3.47
CA PHE A 96 5.06 -5.45 2.79
C PHE A 96 3.86 -5.13 1.89
N GLN A 97 3.03 -6.13 1.56
CA GLN A 97 1.91 -5.99 0.64
C GLN A 97 0.54 -6.10 1.32
N PHE A 98 -0.40 -5.32 0.83
CA PHE A 98 -1.77 -5.24 1.32
C PHE A 98 -2.78 -5.23 0.18
N ARG A 99 -4.04 -5.51 0.51
CA ARG A 99 -5.21 -5.30 -0.32
C ARG A 99 -6.00 -4.14 0.23
N LEU A 100 -6.35 -3.19 -0.62
CA LEU A 100 -7.18 -2.04 -0.29
C LEU A 100 -8.45 -2.10 -1.12
N THR A 101 -9.60 -2.01 -0.45
CA THR A 101 -10.90 -1.96 -1.11
C THR A 101 -11.43 -0.53 -1.10
N GLU A 102 -11.70 0.01 -2.28
CA GLU A 102 -12.38 1.29 -2.45
C GLU A 102 -13.83 1.09 -2.87
N LYS A 103 -14.73 1.95 -2.40
CA LYS A 103 -16.06 2.10 -3.00
C LYS A 103 -15.94 2.91 -4.29
N LYS A 104 -16.65 2.49 -5.33
CA LYS A 104 -16.79 3.27 -6.56
C LYS A 104 -17.59 4.54 -6.25
N ILE A 105 -17.26 5.64 -6.92
CA ILE A 105 -18.14 6.81 -6.92
C ILE A 105 -19.50 6.40 -7.50
N GLY A 106 -20.59 6.77 -6.83
CA GLY A 106 -21.92 6.29 -7.19
C GLY A 106 -22.16 4.82 -6.81
N ALA A 107 -21.41 4.26 -5.86
CA ALA A 107 -21.57 2.89 -5.37
C ALA A 107 -23.04 2.50 -5.12
N GLY A 108 -23.85 3.39 -4.51
CA GLY A 108 -25.27 3.16 -4.28
C GLY A 108 -26.08 2.93 -5.56
N LEU A 109 -25.75 3.63 -6.64
CA LEU A 109 -26.36 3.43 -7.95
C LEU A 109 -25.98 2.05 -8.51
N PHE A 110 -24.70 1.71 -8.51
CA PHE A 110 -24.23 0.40 -8.97
C PHE A 110 -24.89 -0.75 -8.20
N SER A 111 -24.94 -0.66 -6.86
CA SER A 111 -25.58 -1.66 -6.01
C SER A 111 -27.08 -1.84 -6.32
N THR A 112 -27.79 -0.75 -6.65
CA THR A 112 -29.22 -0.80 -6.99
C THR A 112 -29.49 -1.66 -8.23
N TYR A 113 -28.53 -1.72 -9.17
CA TYR A 113 -28.62 -2.54 -10.38
C TYR A 113 -27.87 -3.87 -10.27
N GLY A 114 -27.44 -4.28 -9.06
CA GLY A 114 -26.67 -5.50 -8.85
C GLY A 114 -25.27 -5.48 -9.48
N LEU A 115 -24.76 -4.29 -9.79
CA LEU A 115 -23.40 -4.10 -10.31
C LEU A 115 -22.41 -4.00 -9.15
N ASP A 116 -21.17 -4.43 -9.42
CA ASP A 116 -20.09 -4.29 -8.45
C ASP A 116 -19.86 -2.81 -8.12
N SER A 117 -19.93 -2.50 -6.82
CA SER A 117 -19.88 -1.15 -6.26
C SER A 117 -18.53 -0.83 -5.62
N SER A 118 -17.58 -1.75 -5.72
CA SER A 118 -16.26 -1.64 -5.11
C SER A 118 -15.15 -1.91 -6.11
N LYS A 119 -13.91 -1.60 -5.75
CA LYS A 119 -12.72 -2.01 -6.50
C LYS A 119 -11.62 -2.35 -5.52
N GLU A 120 -10.97 -3.49 -5.73
CA GLU A 120 -9.82 -3.89 -4.96
C GLU A 120 -8.52 -3.50 -5.67
N PHE A 121 -7.54 -3.09 -4.88
CA PHE A 121 -6.19 -2.78 -5.31
C PHE A 121 -5.18 -3.56 -4.47
N MET A 122 -4.14 -4.05 -5.13
CA MET A 122 -2.93 -4.47 -4.45
C MET A 122 -2.13 -3.20 -4.14
N ILE A 123 -1.67 -3.04 -2.91
CA ILE A 123 -0.96 -1.83 -2.50
C ILE A 123 0.32 -2.16 -1.75
N GLU A 124 1.31 -1.28 -1.92
CA GLU A 124 2.57 -1.28 -1.16
C GLU A 124 2.96 0.16 -0.85
N PHE A 125 3.71 0.33 0.23
CA PHE A 125 4.33 1.62 0.53
C PHE A 125 5.57 1.80 -0.36
N ILE A 126 5.52 2.78 -1.26
CA ILE A 126 6.71 3.20 -2.04
C ILE A 126 7.71 3.90 -1.10
N ASP A 127 7.18 4.69 -0.16
CA ASP A 127 7.92 5.33 0.93
C ASP A 127 6.97 5.57 2.14
N ASP A 128 7.43 6.24 3.19
CA ASP A 128 6.61 6.52 4.40
C ASP A 128 5.36 7.40 4.16
N ASN A 129 5.35 8.10 3.04
CA ASN A 129 4.36 9.10 2.67
C ASN A 129 3.68 8.80 1.33
N THR A 130 3.91 7.61 0.76
CA THR A 130 3.35 7.23 -0.55
C THR A 130 2.91 5.78 -0.57
N ILE A 131 1.64 5.55 -0.87
CA ILE A 131 1.07 4.21 -1.08
C ILE A 131 0.78 4.08 -2.58
N GLY A 132 1.44 3.15 -3.26
CA GLY A 132 1.15 2.86 -4.67
C GLY A 132 -0.03 1.91 -4.83
N LEU A 133 -0.87 2.12 -5.85
CA LEU A 133 -2.01 1.26 -6.16
C LEU A 133 -1.74 0.46 -7.43
N GLY A 134 -1.57 -0.85 -7.29
CA GLY A 134 -1.56 -1.81 -8.39
C GLY A 134 -2.98 -2.31 -8.68
N SER A 135 -3.35 -2.33 -9.96
CA SER A 135 -4.52 -3.07 -10.44
C SER A 135 -4.08 -4.30 -11.22
N GLU A 136 -4.67 -5.45 -10.89
CA GLU A 136 -4.44 -6.74 -11.55
C GLU A 136 -2.97 -7.15 -11.60
N THR A 137 -2.26 -6.78 -12.66
CA THR A 137 -0.86 -7.16 -12.95
C THR A 137 0.14 -6.03 -12.72
N LEU A 138 -0.31 -4.81 -12.42
CA LEU A 138 0.57 -3.66 -12.22
C LEU A 138 1.24 -3.70 -10.85
N ASP A 139 2.56 -3.60 -10.85
CA ASP A 139 3.41 -3.48 -9.68
C ASP A 139 3.08 -2.18 -8.91
N PRO A 140 2.59 -2.26 -7.66
CA PRO A 140 2.26 -1.09 -6.85
C PRO A 140 3.45 -0.14 -6.67
N LEU A 141 4.69 -0.65 -6.63
CA LEU A 141 5.90 0.16 -6.44
C LEU A 141 6.22 1.06 -7.64
N LYS A 142 5.65 0.76 -8.81
CA LYS A 142 5.83 1.52 -10.05
C LYS A 142 4.53 2.21 -10.49
N SER A 143 3.52 2.24 -9.63
CA SER A 143 2.23 2.77 -9.99
C SER A 143 2.28 4.28 -10.25
N THR A 144 1.57 4.71 -11.29
CA THR A 144 1.28 6.13 -11.54
C THR A 144 0.08 6.63 -10.74
N VAL A 145 -0.64 5.72 -10.07
CA VAL A 145 -1.77 6.00 -9.19
C VAL A 145 -1.36 5.71 -7.75
N PHE A 146 -1.47 6.71 -6.89
CA PHE A 146 -0.98 6.60 -5.52
C PHE A 146 -1.76 7.47 -4.55
N TYR A 147 -1.75 7.10 -3.27
CA TYR A 147 -2.10 7.99 -2.18
C TYR A 147 -0.82 8.67 -1.67
N LYS A 148 -0.81 10.00 -1.61
CA LYS A 148 0.27 10.80 -1.03
C LYS A 148 -0.16 11.36 0.32
N ARG A 149 0.64 11.15 1.37
CA ARG A 149 0.32 11.69 2.69
C ARG A 149 0.36 13.22 2.67
N ILE A 150 -0.66 13.84 3.24
CA ILE A 150 -0.70 15.28 3.53
C ILE A 150 -0.41 15.48 5.01
N LYS A 151 0.48 16.42 5.32
CA LYS A 151 0.83 16.80 6.70
C LYS A 151 -0.26 17.66 7.32
#